data_AF-A0A3D2H0Q9-F1
#
_entry.id   AF-A0A3D2H0Q9-F1
#
_cell.length_a   1.000
_cell.length_b   1.000
_cell.length_c   1.000
_cell.angle_alpha   90.00
_cell.angle_beta   90.00
_cell.angle_gamma   90.00
#
_symmetry.space_group_name_H-M   'P 1'
#
loop_
_entity.id
_entity.type
_entity.pdbx_description
1 polymer ?
#
loop_
_entity_poly.entity_id
_entity_poly.type
_entity_poly.pdbx_seq_one_letter_code
_entity_poly.pdbx_strand_id
1 'polypeptide(L)'
;MNYAMEFECSSAAAAAGQAVFRPETVPARTDCEVAARGDKRLLHAPSALSRRAGGRGRGRQCVCADCESGNLDSVWRSISVLPQPQSANDEASAARLNREALHMCGRFFLADSDNSGELCSIIDQLNRRGVTVKTGEIFPTDTVPVLANNRNRRVMPFSMQWGYTLPDGRLLINARSETAGEKPLFQDAMCQHRCLIPATNYFEWEKRGKEKIKYAIRQADADLLYMAGLYRVENGRAVFTILTRKPAEQIRFIHDRMPVILTSDAKQDWLNLDCDAAQTLAQACENVTFCAVNVSC
;
A
#
# COMPACT_ATOMS: atom_id res chain seq x y z
N MET A 1 -61.16 6.75 12.03
CA MET A 1 -62.15 7.25 11.05
C MET A 1 -62.39 8.71 11.35
N ASN A 2 -61.74 9.61 10.62
CA ASN A 2 -61.97 11.06 10.69
C ASN A 2 -62.34 11.56 9.29
N TYR A 3 -63.20 12.56 9.31
CA TYR A 3 -64.02 13.09 8.23
C TYR A 3 -63.48 14.47 7.80
N ALA A 4 -63.81 14.89 6.56
CA ALA A 4 -63.79 16.26 6.02
C ALA A 4 -62.43 16.93 5.78
N MET A 5 -62.25 17.89 4.86
CA MET A 5 -62.98 18.42 3.68
C MET A 5 -61.99 19.38 2.99
N GLU A 6 -62.12 19.55 1.68
CA GLU A 6 -61.47 20.58 0.88
C GLU A 6 -61.92 22.00 1.25
N PHE A 7 -61.09 23.02 1.01
CA PHE A 7 -61.52 24.33 0.51
C PHE A 7 -60.39 25.02 -0.27
N GLU A 8 -60.83 25.71 -1.32
CA GLU A 8 -60.10 26.31 -2.44
C GLU A 8 -59.53 27.73 -2.20
N CYS A 9 -58.50 28.05 -3.00
CA CYS A 9 -58.28 29.24 -3.86
C CYS A 9 -58.34 30.68 -3.28
N SER A 10 -57.31 31.52 -3.57
CA SER A 10 -57.42 32.57 -4.61
C SER A 10 -56.28 33.61 -4.62
N SER A 11 -55.65 33.76 -5.80
CA SER A 11 -55.16 34.99 -6.48
C SER A 11 -54.06 35.84 -5.80
N ALA A 12 -53.14 36.56 -6.46
CA ALA A 12 -52.80 37.00 -7.83
C ALA A 12 -51.47 37.80 -7.67
N ALA A 13 -50.61 38.19 -8.63
CA ALA A 13 -50.47 38.05 -10.08
C ALA A 13 -49.06 38.59 -10.47
N ALA A 14 -48.50 38.04 -11.56
CA ALA A 14 -47.84 38.66 -12.76
C ALA A 14 -46.81 39.82 -12.61
N ALA A 15 -45.77 40.00 -13.43
CA ALA A 15 -45.53 39.68 -14.86
C ALA A 15 -43.99 39.61 -15.14
N ALA A 16 -43.46 38.68 -15.96
CA ALA A 16 -43.22 38.70 -17.43
C ALA A 16 -42.34 39.87 -17.92
N GLY A 17 -41.36 39.75 -18.84
CA GLY A 17 -40.82 38.70 -19.72
C GLY A 17 -39.43 39.22 -20.22
N GLN A 18 -38.71 38.72 -21.22
CA GLN A 18 -38.89 37.78 -22.33
C GLN A 18 -37.48 37.30 -22.77
N ALA A 19 -37.45 36.15 -23.43
CA ALA A 19 -36.26 35.49 -24.00
C ALA A 19 -35.97 35.92 -25.46
N VAL A 20 -34.71 35.83 -25.91
CA VAL A 20 -34.33 35.50 -27.30
C VAL A 20 -33.02 34.68 -27.32
N PHE A 21 -32.91 33.79 -28.31
CA PHE A 21 -32.03 32.63 -28.46
C PHE A 21 -30.78 32.90 -29.37
N ARG A 22 -29.60 32.38 -28.95
CA ARG A 22 -28.47 31.71 -29.70
C ARG A 22 -27.76 32.39 -30.92
N PRO A 23 -26.62 31.85 -31.41
CA PRO A 23 -25.34 31.44 -30.77
C PRO A 23 -24.10 31.96 -31.58
N GLU A 24 -22.91 31.43 -31.27
CA GLU A 24 -21.70 31.25 -32.13
C GLU A 24 -20.41 32.09 -31.94
N THR A 25 -19.32 31.31 -31.95
CA THR A 25 -17.94 31.54 -32.40
C THR A 25 -16.84 32.00 -31.42
N VAL A 26 -15.81 31.13 -31.37
CA VAL A 26 -14.43 31.34 -30.90
C VAL A 26 -13.62 31.99 -32.04
N PRO A 27 -12.68 32.90 -31.73
CA PRO A 27 -11.31 32.77 -32.24
C PRO A 27 -10.30 32.93 -31.09
N ALA A 28 -9.28 32.08 -30.96
CA ALA A 28 -8.06 31.93 -31.77
C ALA A 28 -6.88 32.76 -31.21
N ARG A 29 -5.74 32.07 -31.22
CA ARG A 29 -4.41 32.38 -30.70
C ARG A 29 -3.88 33.73 -31.19
N THR A 30 -3.05 34.36 -30.37
CA THR A 30 -2.04 35.32 -30.85
C THR A 30 -0.67 34.66 -30.78
N ASP A 31 -0.07 34.58 -31.97
CA ASP A 31 1.28 34.13 -32.24
C ASP A 31 2.30 35.10 -31.65
N CYS A 32 3.41 34.55 -31.17
CA CYS A 32 4.63 35.28 -30.87
C CYS A 32 5.69 34.80 -31.86
N GLU A 33 5.78 35.47 -33.01
CA GLU A 33 6.86 35.32 -34.00
C GLU A 33 7.36 36.71 -34.42
N VAL A 34 8.58 37.05 -34.02
CA VAL A 34 9.51 38.01 -34.66
C VAL A 34 10.90 37.62 -34.16
N ALA A 35 11.97 37.45 -34.93
CA ALA A 35 12.20 37.35 -36.36
C ALA A 35 13.60 36.74 -36.57
N ALA A 36 13.78 36.08 -37.72
CA ALA A 36 15.05 35.63 -38.23
C ALA A 36 15.85 36.76 -38.91
N ARG A 37 17.17 36.80 -38.68
CA ARG A 37 18.26 37.12 -39.64
C ARG A 37 19.48 36.36 -39.10
N GLY A 38 20.15 35.41 -39.76
CA GLY A 38 20.43 35.24 -41.18
C GLY A 38 21.88 35.69 -41.43
N ASP A 39 22.86 34.78 -41.33
CA ASP A 39 23.82 34.58 -42.42
C ASP A 39 24.67 33.30 -42.27
N LYS A 40 25.04 32.74 -43.44
CA LYS A 40 25.73 31.47 -43.67
C LYS A 40 27.26 31.63 -43.58
N ARG A 41 27.96 30.62 -43.08
CA ARG A 41 29.02 29.85 -43.81
C ARG A 41 29.84 28.94 -42.87
N LEU A 42 29.78 27.64 -43.18
CA LEU A 42 30.91 26.75 -43.49
C LEU A 42 32.17 26.76 -42.60
N LEU A 43 32.42 25.59 -41.96
CA LEU A 43 33.65 24.77 -41.94
C LEU A 43 34.18 24.35 -40.54
N HIS A 44 34.52 23.06 -40.48
CA HIS A 44 35.49 22.37 -39.61
C HIS A 44 35.22 22.19 -38.09
N ALA A 45 35.07 20.92 -37.69
CA ALA A 45 35.64 20.37 -36.44
C ALA A 45 37.19 20.37 -36.54
N PRO A 46 38.00 20.40 -35.46
CA PRO A 46 37.87 19.54 -34.27
C PRO A 46 38.36 20.09 -32.90
N SER A 47 38.23 19.22 -31.88
CA SER A 47 39.10 19.04 -30.70
C SER A 47 39.02 19.95 -29.47
N ALA A 48 38.79 19.25 -28.34
CA ALA A 48 39.56 19.27 -27.08
C ALA A 48 39.45 20.44 -26.07
N LEU A 49 39.17 20.01 -24.83
CA LEU A 49 39.72 20.46 -23.54
C LEU A 49 39.43 21.88 -23.03
N SER A 50 38.69 21.92 -21.91
CA SER A 50 39.15 22.42 -20.60
C SER A 50 38.14 23.34 -19.89
N ARG A 51 37.74 22.91 -18.67
CA ARG A 51 37.55 23.65 -17.40
C ARG A 51 37.16 25.15 -17.52
N ARG A 52 36.19 25.71 -16.80
CA ARG A 52 35.79 25.50 -15.39
C ARG A 52 34.56 26.39 -15.06
N ALA A 53 33.77 25.93 -14.08
CA ALA A 53 33.06 26.68 -13.03
C ALA A 53 31.77 27.48 -13.33
N GLY A 54 30.72 27.11 -12.57
CA GLY A 54 29.78 28.05 -11.96
C GLY A 54 28.30 27.70 -12.13
N GLY A 55 27.60 27.28 -11.05
CA GLY A 55 26.14 27.35 -11.04
C GLY A 55 25.37 26.35 -10.17
N ARG A 56 25.31 26.67 -8.86
CA ARG A 56 24.26 26.41 -7.85
C ARG A 56 23.09 25.47 -8.19
N GLY A 57 22.87 24.53 -7.25
CA GLY A 57 21.54 24.15 -6.74
C GLY A 57 20.90 22.93 -7.40
N ARG A 58 20.89 21.79 -6.68
CA ARG A 58 19.91 20.70 -6.83
C ARG A 58 19.99 19.72 -5.65
N GLY A 59 18.84 19.09 -5.37
CA GLY A 59 18.49 18.40 -4.12
C GLY A 59 19.40 17.24 -3.72
N ARG A 60 19.27 16.86 -2.45
CA ARG A 60 19.97 15.73 -1.83
C ARG A 60 19.57 14.44 -2.55
N GLN A 61 20.45 13.99 -3.42
CA GLN A 61 20.44 12.65 -3.98
C GLN A 61 21.08 11.73 -2.93
N CYS A 62 20.32 10.77 -2.41
CA CYS A 62 20.87 9.72 -1.56
C CYS A 62 21.84 8.89 -2.41
N VAL A 63 23.14 9.03 -2.14
CA VAL A 63 24.19 8.21 -2.73
C VAL A 63 24.44 7.07 -1.75
N CYS A 64 23.81 5.92 -1.97
CA CYS A 64 24.20 4.69 -1.29
C CYS A 64 25.44 4.16 -2.00
N ALA A 65 26.60 4.25 -1.36
CA ALA A 65 27.80 3.56 -1.81
C ALA A 65 27.65 2.06 -1.56
N ASP A 66 28.04 1.27 -2.57
CA ASP A 66 28.37 -0.15 -2.52
C ASP A 66 27.21 -1.13 -2.18
N CYS A 67 26.39 -1.46 -3.20
CA CYS A 67 25.72 -2.76 -3.25
C CYS A 67 26.34 -3.64 -4.34
N GLU A 68 27.43 -4.31 -4.02
CA GLU A 68 27.89 -5.41 -4.87
C GLU A 68 26.85 -6.53 -4.85
N SER A 69 26.46 -6.90 -6.06
CA SER A 69 25.50 -7.91 -6.46
C SER A 69 25.61 -9.24 -5.70
N GLY A 70 24.77 -9.42 -4.68
CA GLY A 70 24.40 -10.73 -4.17
C GLY A 70 23.55 -11.46 -5.23
N ASN A 71 24.13 -12.48 -5.86
CA ASN A 71 23.53 -13.29 -6.91
C ASN A 71 22.31 -14.07 -6.37
N LEU A 72 21.13 -13.47 -6.43
CA LEU A 72 19.87 -14.09 -5.99
C LEU A 72 19.44 -15.25 -6.92
N ASP A 73 20.06 -15.50 -8.08
CA ASP A 73 19.62 -16.58 -9.01
C ASP A 73 20.08 -17.99 -8.60
N SER A 74 21.11 -18.12 -7.75
CA SER A 74 21.55 -19.43 -7.24
C SER A 74 20.67 -19.96 -6.10
N VAL A 75 20.07 -19.06 -5.30
CA VAL A 75 19.21 -19.41 -4.16
C VAL A 75 17.90 -20.07 -4.61
N TRP A 76 17.40 -19.72 -5.81
CA TRP A 76 16.11 -20.20 -6.32
C TRP A 76 16.13 -21.63 -6.89
N ARG A 77 17.31 -22.25 -7.07
CA ARG A 77 17.42 -23.61 -7.62
C ARG A 77 17.51 -24.74 -6.58
N SER A 78 17.61 -24.41 -5.29
CA SER A 78 17.91 -25.40 -4.23
C SER A 78 16.86 -25.49 -3.14
N ILE A 79 15.68 -24.90 -3.32
CA ILE A 79 14.57 -24.98 -2.37
C ILE A 79 13.87 -26.33 -2.55
N SER A 80 14.45 -27.38 -1.98
CA SER A 80 13.82 -28.67 -1.81
C SER A 80 14.22 -29.20 -0.43
N VAL A 81 13.22 -29.35 0.43
CA VAL A 81 13.27 -29.91 1.79
C VAL A 81 13.72 -28.92 2.88
N LEU A 82 12.73 -28.42 3.64
CA LEU A 82 12.95 -27.80 4.95
C LEU A 82 12.72 -28.84 6.06
N PRO A 83 13.59 -28.93 7.08
CA PRO A 83 13.38 -29.80 8.23
C PRO A 83 12.42 -29.18 9.25
N GLN A 84 11.68 -30.03 9.96
CA GLN A 84 10.70 -29.67 10.98
C GLN A 84 11.35 -29.36 12.34
N PRO A 85 10.77 -28.46 13.15
CA PRO A 85 11.31 -28.10 14.47
C PRO A 85 11.22 -29.25 15.48
N GLN A 86 12.24 -29.36 16.32
CA GLN A 86 12.40 -30.40 17.33
C GLN A 86 12.11 -29.84 18.73
N SER A 87 10.93 -30.20 19.26
CA SER A 87 10.50 -30.14 20.67
C SER A 87 9.50 -29.05 21.09
N ALA A 88 8.59 -29.45 21.99
CA ALA A 88 7.40 -28.71 22.43
C ALA A 88 7.66 -27.64 23.51
N ASN A 89 8.87 -27.57 24.07
CA ASN A 89 9.17 -26.64 25.18
C ASN A 89 9.59 -25.25 24.69
N ASP A 90 10.11 -25.14 23.47
CA ASP A 90 10.45 -23.85 22.85
C ASP A 90 9.19 -23.08 22.39
N GLU A 91 8.13 -23.80 22.01
CA GLU A 91 6.84 -23.23 21.60
C GLU A 91 6.16 -22.43 22.72
N ALA A 92 6.20 -22.93 23.96
CA ALA A 92 5.51 -22.33 25.09
C ALA A 92 6.15 -21.01 25.57
N SER A 93 7.48 -20.92 25.52
CA SER A 93 8.23 -19.72 25.92
C SER A 93 8.14 -18.61 24.86
N ALA A 94 8.19 -18.98 23.58
CA ALA A 94 7.91 -18.06 22.47
C ALA A 94 6.47 -17.53 22.53
N ALA A 95 5.48 -18.38 22.85
CA ALA A 95 4.06 -18.00 22.94
C ALA A 95 3.76 -16.98 24.05
N ARG A 96 4.51 -16.99 25.17
CA ARG A 96 4.28 -16.08 26.31
C ARG A 96 4.86 -14.68 26.06
N LEU A 97 6.03 -14.59 25.41
CA LEU A 97 6.62 -13.31 24.97
C LEU A 97 5.83 -12.68 23.79
N ASN A 98 5.12 -13.49 23.00
CA ASN A 98 4.31 -13.01 21.87
C ASN A 98 2.97 -12.37 22.26
N ARG A 99 2.44 -12.62 23.47
CA ARG A 99 1.10 -12.14 23.88
C ARG A 99 1.00 -10.61 23.96
N GLU A 100 2.11 -9.92 24.21
CA GLU A 100 2.15 -8.45 24.28
C GLU A 100 2.46 -7.79 22.92
N ALA A 101 3.03 -8.53 21.97
CA ALA A 101 3.31 -8.07 20.60
C ALA A 101 2.09 -8.21 19.64
N LEU A 102 1.08 -8.99 20.03
CA LEU A 102 -0.16 -9.25 19.28
C LEU A 102 -1.20 -8.11 19.35
N HIS A 103 -0.79 -6.91 19.71
CA HIS A 103 -1.70 -5.86 20.15
C HIS A 103 -2.21 -4.94 19.03
N MET A 104 -1.92 -5.20 17.76
CA MET A 104 -2.37 -4.41 16.61
C MET A 104 -2.38 -5.26 15.33
N CYS A 105 -3.41 -5.14 14.51
CA CYS A 105 -3.58 -5.63 13.13
C CYS A 105 -2.91 -6.98 12.85
N GLY A 106 -2.99 -7.92 13.80
CA GLY A 106 -2.33 -9.22 13.73
C GLY A 106 -3.17 -10.27 13.02
N ARG A 107 -4.17 -9.87 12.23
CA ARG A 107 -5.06 -10.78 11.52
C ARG A 107 -5.67 -10.08 10.32
N PHE A 108 -5.65 -10.74 9.17
CA PHE A 108 -6.40 -10.30 8.00
C PHE A 108 -6.97 -11.48 7.24
N PHE A 109 -7.85 -11.22 6.28
CA PHE A 109 -8.52 -12.24 5.49
C PHE A 109 -8.16 -12.09 4.02
N LEU A 110 -7.76 -13.21 3.42
CA LEU A 110 -7.68 -13.39 1.98
C LEU A 110 -8.85 -14.27 1.59
N ALA A 111 -9.81 -13.73 0.84
CA ALA A 111 -10.85 -14.59 0.32
C ALA A 111 -10.24 -15.62 -0.64
N ASP A 112 -10.83 -16.80 -0.66
CA ASP A 112 -10.45 -17.82 -1.63
C ASP A 112 -10.66 -17.29 -3.06
N SER A 113 -9.95 -17.90 -4.02
CA SER A 113 -9.80 -17.49 -5.42
C SER A 113 -11.08 -17.48 -6.26
N ASP A 114 -12.26 -17.47 -5.65
CA ASP A 114 -13.54 -17.43 -6.34
C ASP A 114 -14.27 -16.09 -6.13
N ASN A 115 -13.77 -15.24 -5.22
CA ASN A 115 -14.51 -14.07 -4.74
C ASN A 115 -14.03 -12.70 -5.27
N SER A 116 -12.82 -12.61 -5.86
CA SER A 116 -12.30 -11.34 -6.39
C SER A 116 -11.34 -11.57 -7.55
N GLY A 117 -11.73 -11.19 -8.77
CA GLY A 117 -10.96 -11.47 -9.99
C GLY A 117 -9.51 -10.97 -9.96
N GLU A 118 -9.24 -9.88 -9.23
CA GLU A 118 -7.89 -9.37 -9.01
C GLU A 118 -7.06 -10.30 -8.12
N LEU A 119 -7.61 -10.73 -6.97
CA LEU A 119 -6.92 -11.67 -6.07
C LEU A 119 -6.72 -13.04 -6.72
N CYS A 120 -7.70 -13.52 -7.51
CA CYS A 120 -7.56 -14.74 -8.31
C CYS A 120 -6.36 -14.64 -9.24
N SER A 121 -6.23 -13.53 -9.97
CA SER A 121 -5.12 -13.31 -10.90
C SER A 121 -3.75 -13.31 -10.19
N ILE A 122 -3.68 -12.72 -9.00
CA ILE A 122 -2.48 -12.71 -8.15
C ILE A 122 -2.08 -14.14 -7.76
N ILE A 123 -3.04 -14.92 -7.27
CA ILE A 123 -2.82 -16.30 -6.81
C ILE A 123 -2.48 -17.21 -8.00
N ASP A 124 -3.18 -17.08 -9.13
CA ASP A 124 -2.94 -17.86 -10.34
C ASP A 124 -1.53 -17.65 -10.90
N GLN A 125 -1.02 -16.43 -10.86
CA GLN A 125 0.35 -16.13 -11.27
C GLN A 125 1.39 -16.84 -10.38
N LEU A 126 1.11 -17.00 -9.09
CA LEU A 126 1.96 -17.78 -8.18
C LEU A 126 1.84 -19.28 -8.42
N ASN A 127 0.61 -19.79 -8.59
CA ASN A 127 0.35 -21.20 -8.87
C ASN A 127 1.03 -21.66 -10.17
N ARG A 128 1.00 -20.83 -11.24
CA ARG A 128 1.72 -21.11 -12.50
C ARG A 128 3.23 -21.21 -12.33
N ARG A 129 3.78 -20.64 -11.26
CA ARG A 129 5.21 -20.73 -10.89
C ARG A 129 5.48 -21.85 -9.86
N GLY A 130 4.48 -22.69 -9.58
CA GLY A 130 4.59 -23.79 -8.62
C GLY A 130 4.61 -23.33 -7.16
N VAL A 131 4.11 -22.14 -6.85
CA VAL A 131 4.12 -21.55 -5.51
C VAL A 131 2.72 -21.55 -4.91
N THR A 132 2.51 -22.32 -3.86
CA THR A 132 1.28 -22.30 -3.06
C THR A 132 1.40 -21.27 -1.93
N VAL A 133 0.32 -20.54 -1.68
CA VAL A 133 0.21 -19.55 -0.60
C VAL A 133 -1.05 -19.79 0.21
N LYS A 134 -1.08 -19.30 1.45
CA LYS A 134 -2.25 -19.43 2.32
C LYS A 134 -3.35 -18.45 1.91
N THR A 135 -4.59 -18.93 1.92
CA THR A 135 -5.83 -18.13 1.85
C THR A 135 -6.66 -18.33 3.13
N GLY A 136 -7.79 -17.63 3.25
CA GLY A 136 -8.62 -17.60 4.46
C GLY A 136 -8.11 -16.62 5.50
N GLU A 137 -8.24 -16.98 6.78
CA GLU A 137 -7.74 -16.16 7.89
C GLU A 137 -6.22 -16.29 8.03
N ILE A 138 -5.54 -15.15 7.95
CA ILE A 138 -4.08 -15.03 7.97
C ILE A 138 -3.61 -14.54 9.35
N PHE A 139 -2.56 -15.19 9.83
CA PHE A 139 -1.88 -14.95 11.08
C PHE A 139 -0.41 -14.58 10.81
N PRO A 140 0.26 -13.93 11.78
CA PRO A 140 1.71 -13.82 11.75
C PRO A 140 2.37 -15.17 11.48
N THR A 141 3.51 -15.15 10.79
CA THR A 141 4.27 -16.31 10.30
C THR A 141 3.67 -17.07 9.12
N ASP A 142 2.45 -16.76 8.68
CA ASP A 142 1.90 -17.32 7.46
C ASP A 142 2.63 -16.77 6.21
N THR A 143 2.70 -17.61 5.16
CA THR A 143 3.18 -17.20 3.84
C THR A 143 2.01 -16.86 2.93
N VAL A 144 1.99 -15.64 2.42
CA VAL A 144 0.85 -15.07 1.67
C VAL A 144 1.29 -14.44 0.35
N PRO A 145 0.35 -14.22 -0.60
CA PRO A 145 0.63 -13.44 -1.79
C PRO A 145 0.91 -11.97 -1.42
N VAL A 146 1.99 -11.42 -1.95
CA VAL A 146 2.41 -10.02 -1.78
C VAL A 146 2.87 -9.47 -3.12
N LEU A 147 2.46 -8.26 -3.48
CA LEU A 147 2.94 -7.58 -4.68
C LEU A 147 4.17 -6.74 -4.36
N ALA A 148 5.23 -6.88 -5.16
CA ALA A 148 6.45 -6.09 -5.04
C ALA A 148 7.12 -5.93 -6.42
N ASN A 149 8.13 -5.07 -6.50
CA ASN A 149 8.95 -4.98 -7.70
C ASN A 149 9.91 -6.18 -7.82
N ASN A 150 9.98 -6.74 -9.02
CA ASN A 150 11.10 -7.60 -9.39
C ASN A 150 12.34 -6.76 -9.74
N ARG A 151 13.45 -7.43 -10.12
CA ARG A 151 14.72 -6.77 -10.50
C ARG A 151 14.59 -5.77 -11.66
N ASN A 152 13.58 -5.94 -12.51
CA ASN A 152 13.31 -5.08 -13.66
C ASN A 152 12.29 -3.98 -13.34
N ARG A 153 12.05 -3.68 -12.05
CA ARG A 153 11.05 -2.71 -11.56
C ARG A 153 9.63 -2.98 -12.09
N ARG A 154 9.30 -4.24 -12.35
CA ARG A 154 7.93 -4.65 -12.68
C ARG A 154 7.24 -5.21 -11.45
N VAL A 155 6.03 -4.73 -11.20
CA VAL A 155 5.17 -5.25 -10.15
C VAL A 155 4.79 -6.70 -10.47
N MET A 156 5.10 -7.61 -9.54
CA MET A 156 4.78 -9.02 -9.66
C MET A 156 4.35 -9.58 -8.31
N PRO A 157 3.56 -10.67 -8.29
CA PRO A 157 3.26 -11.39 -7.06
C PRO A 157 4.44 -12.26 -6.62
N PHE A 158 4.65 -12.30 -5.31
CA PHE A 158 5.62 -13.12 -4.60
C PHE A 158 4.95 -13.79 -3.40
N SER A 159 5.50 -14.92 -2.96
CA SER A 159 5.17 -15.50 -1.67
C SER A 159 6.11 -14.93 -0.60
N MET A 160 5.56 -14.31 0.43
CA MET A 160 6.35 -13.74 1.53
C MET A 160 5.75 -14.15 2.87
N GLN A 161 6.60 -14.35 3.87
CA GLN A 161 6.16 -14.64 5.24
C GLN A 161 5.90 -13.35 6.01
N TRP A 162 4.81 -13.33 6.79
CA TRP A 162 4.51 -12.19 7.64
C TRP A 162 5.29 -12.19 8.95
N GLY A 163 6.13 -11.18 9.13
CA GLY A 163 6.83 -10.85 10.36
C GLY A 163 8.34 -10.94 10.19
N TYR A 164 9.04 -9.91 10.67
CA TYR A 164 10.50 -9.91 10.74
C TYR A 164 10.96 -10.63 12.00
N THR A 165 11.94 -11.51 11.88
CA THR A 165 12.57 -12.14 13.04
C THR A 165 13.67 -11.23 13.56
N LEU A 166 13.53 -10.73 14.79
CA LEU A 166 14.57 -9.96 15.45
C LEU A 166 15.65 -10.88 16.04
N PRO A 167 16.87 -10.37 16.31
CA PRO A 167 17.94 -11.19 16.90
C PRO A 167 17.59 -11.83 18.24
N ASP A 168 16.65 -11.25 18.98
CA ASP A 168 16.13 -11.76 20.25
C ASP A 168 14.96 -12.76 20.09
N GLY A 169 14.67 -13.17 18.85
CA GLY A 169 13.61 -14.12 18.51
C GLY A 169 12.20 -13.51 18.47
N ARG A 170 12.02 -12.23 18.81
CA ARG A 170 10.70 -11.59 18.71
C ARG A 170 10.29 -11.37 17.26
N LEU A 171 9.00 -11.54 17.00
CA LEU A 171 8.41 -11.31 15.69
C LEU A 171 7.88 -9.88 15.58
N LEU A 172 8.39 -9.13 14.59
CA LEU A 172 7.96 -7.76 14.32
C LEU A 172 7.02 -7.73 13.11
N ILE A 173 5.72 -7.82 13.41
CA ILE A 173 4.65 -7.95 12.41
C ILE A 173 4.17 -6.61 11.84
N ASN A 174 4.40 -5.52 12.57
CA ASN A 174 3.98 -4.17 12.20
C ASN A 174 5.09 -3.14 12.44
N ALA A 175 5.10 -2.09 11.64
CA ALA A 175 5.93 -0.90 11.82
C ALA A 175 5.08 0.38 11.78
N ARG A 176 5.44 1.39 12.56
CA ARG A 176 4.75 2.70 12.54
C ARG A 176 5.25 3.51 11.36
N SER A 177 4.37 3.82 10.41
CA SER A 177 4.70 4.60 9.21
C SER A 177 5.36 5.94 9.52
N GLU A 178 4.95 6.59 10.62
CA GLU A 178 5.46 7.89 11.05
C GLU A 178 6.95 7.88 11.39
N THR A 179 7.51 6.72 11.76
CA THR A 179 8.91 6.59 12.21
C THR A 179 9.71 5.56 11.42
N ALA A 180 9.07 4.83 10.49
CA ALA A 180 9.73 3.76 9.75
C ALA A 180 10.93 4.29 8.94
N GLY A 181 10.81 5.45 8.30
CA GLY A 181 11.90 6.04 7.51
C GLY A 181 13.12 6.47 8.33
N GLU A 182 12.97 6.65 9.65
CA GLU A 182 14.03 7.11 10.54
C GLU A 182 14.74 5.96 11.26
N LYS A 183 14.11 4.78 11.32
CA LYS A 183 14.63 3.63 12.05
C LYS A 183 15.59 2.83 11.16
N PRO A 184 16.83 2.55 11.62
CA PRO A 184 17.81 1.77 10.84
C PRO A 184 17.27 0.43 10.33
N LEU A 185 16.39 -0.21 11.09
CA LEU A 185 15.76 -1.49 10.74
C LEU A 185 14.89 -1.42 9.47
N PHE A 186 14.33 -0.26 9.14
CA PHE A 186 13.33 -0.08 8.09
C PHE A 186 13.75 0.92 7.01
N GLN A 187 14.75 1.76 7.27
CA GLN A 187 15.15 2.85 6.39
C GLN A 187 15.47 2.38 4.96
N ASP A 188 16.24 1.30 4.83
CA ASP A 188 16.56 0.71 3.53
C ASP A 188 15.30 0.19 2.82
N ALA A 189 14.44 -0.53 3.55
CA ALA A 189 13.22 -1.06 3.00
C ALA A 189 12.21 0.03 2.59
N MET A 190 12.13 1.13 3.34
CA MET A 190 11.35 2.32 2.96
C MET A 190 11.81 2.94 1.64
N CYS A 191 13.10 2.78 1.28
CA CYS A 191 13.65 3.29 0.05
C CYS A 191 13.52 2.29 -1.12
N GLN A 192 13.75 1.00 -0.88
CA GLN A 192 13.95 0.02 -1.97
C GLN A 192 13.04 -1.20 -1.90
N HIS A 193 12.52 -1.56 -0.72
CA HIS A 193 11.82 -2.82 -0.49
C HIS A 193 10.39 -2.61 0.01
N ARG A 194 9.64 -1.86 -0.79
CA ARG A 194 8.21 -1.58 -0.57
C ARG A 194 7.35 -2.67 -1.22
N CYS A 195 6.29 -3.08 -0.55
CA CYS A 195 5.34 -4.07 -1.05
C CYS A 195 3.88 -3.70 -0.73
N LEU A 196 2.95 -4.32 -1.45
CA LEU A 196 1.52 -4.25 -1.20
C LEU A 196 1.00 -5.61 -0.74
N ILE A 197 0.26 -5.61 0.37
CA ILE A 197 -0.39 -6.80 0.91
C ILE A 197 -1.88 -6.72 0.57
N PRO A 198 -2.38 -7.52 -0.40
CA PRO A 198 -3.81 -7.59 -0.67
C PRO A 198 -4.53 -8.25 0.51
N ALA A 199 -5.75 -7.80 0.79
CA ALA A 199 -6.69 -8.44 1.71
C ALA A 199 -8.12 -8.05 1.33
N THR A 200 -9.11 -8.85 1.71
CA THR A 200 -10.53 -8.43 1.61
C THR A 200 -10.96 -7.63 2.84
N ASN A 201 -10.42 -7.98 4.00
CA ASN A 201 -10.59 -7.25 5.26
C ASN A 201 -9.41 -7.53 6.20
N TYR A 202 -9.22 -6.66 7.18
CA TYR A 202 -8.38 -6.94 8.34
C TYR A 202 -9.26 -6.97 9.60
N PHE A 203 -8.79 -7.66 10.64
CA PHE A 203 -9.54 -7.74 11.89
C PHE A 203 -8.90 -6.92 12.99
N GLU A 204 -9.76 -6.33 13.82
CA GLU A 204 -9.35 -5.71 15.07
C GLU A 204 -10.31 -6.00 16.22
N TRP A 205 -9.84 -5.81 17.44
CA TRP A 205 -10.62 -6.07 18.65
C TRP A 205 -10.85 -4.81 19.46
N GLU A 206 -12.10 -4.38 19.56
CA GLU A 206 -12.51 -3.36 20.52
C GLU A 206 -12.48 -3.96 21.93
N LYS A 207 -11.76 -3.31 22.86
CA LYS A 207 -11.79 -3.67 24.29
C LYS A 207 -12.94 -2.94 24.99
N ARG A 208 -13.98 -3.68 25.39
CA ARG A 208 -15.07 -3.17 26.24
C ARG A 208 -14.96 -3.77 27.64
N GLY A 209 -14.20 -3.10 28.50
CA GLY A 209 -13.89 -3.62 29.83
C GLY A 209 -13.10 -4.93 29.75
N LYS A 210 -13.71 -6.04 30.15
CA LYS A 210 -13.11 -7.39 30.07
C LYS A 210 -13.42 -8.10 28.74
N GLU A 211 -14.39 -7.62 27.99
CA GLU A 211 -14.82 -8.23 26.73
C GLU A 211 -14.02 -7.68 25.55
N LYS A 212 -13.90 -8.50 24.50
CA LYS A 212 -13.29 -8.12 23.22
C LYS A 212 -14.28 -8.39 22.10
N ILE A 213 -14.66 -7.35 21.37
CA ILE A 213 -15.53 -7.49 20.19
C ILE A 213 -14.64 -7.50 18.95
N LYS A 214 -14.72 -8.57 18.17
CA LYS A 214 -13.98 -8.68 16.89
C LYS A 214 -14.73 -7.89 15.82
N TYR A 215 -14.02 -7.02 15.13
CA TYR A 215 -14.49 -6.28 13.97
C TYR A 215 -13.74 -6.74 12.73
N ALA A 216 -14.46 -6.90 11.61
CA ALA A 216 -13.86 -6.97 10.28
C ALA A 216 -13.93 -5.58 9.67
N ILE A 217 -12.80 -5.08 9.17
CA ILE A 217 -12.66 -3.73 8.62
C ILE A 217 -12.19 -3.85 7.17
N ARG A 218 -12.87 -3.17 6.26
CA ARG A 218 -12.63 -3.18 4.82
C ARG A 218 -12.59 -1.77 4.25
N GLN A 219 -12.03 -1.61 3.06
CA GLN A 219 -12.18 -0.38 2.28
C GLN A 219 -13.64 -0.27 1.80
N ALA A 220 -14.25 0.91 1.91
CA ALA A 220 -15.69 1.08 1.64
C ALA A 220 -16.07 0.82 0.17
N ASP A 221 -15.23 1.29 -0.76
CA ASP A 221 -15.53 1.36 -2.19
C ASP A 221 -14.70 0.36 -3.02
N ALA A 222 -14.18 -0.71 -2.40
CA ALA A 222 -13.34 -1.71 -3.06
C ALA A 222 -13.51 -3.10 -2.47
N ASP A 223 -13.47 -4.12 -3.34
CA ASP A 223 -13.52 -5.53 -2.93
C ASP A 223 -12.22 -5.99 -2.23
N LEU A 224 -11.11 -5.34 -2.56
CA LEU A 224 -9.80 -5.54 -1.93
C LEU A 224 -9.30 -4.23 -1.33
N LEU A 225 -8.73 -4.35 -0.14
CA LEU A 225 -7.85 -3.36 0.43
C LEU A 225 -6.39 -3.77 0.18
N TYR A 226 -5.51 -2.78 0.04
CA TYR A 226 -4.09 -2.99 -0.11
C TYR A 226 -3.35 -2.29 1.01
N MET A 227 -2.72 -3.07 1.88
CA MET A 227 -1.92 -2.52 2.98
C MET A 227 -0.49 -2.26 2.49
N ALA A 228 0.04 -1.09 2.82
CA ALA A 228 1.44 -0.78 2.58
C ALA A 228 2.32 -1.62 3.52
N GLY A 229 3.34 -2.27 2.96
CA GLY A 229 4.31 -3.01 3.73
C GLY A 229 5.73 -2.77 3.27
N LEU A 230 6.65 -3.27 4.08
CA LEU A 230 8.07 -3.32 3.81
C LEU A 230 8.50 -4.77 3.82
N TYR A 231 9.41 -5.17 2.94
CA TYR A 231 9.96 -6.52 2.91
C TYR A 231 11.48 -6.54 3.01
N ARG A 232 12.02 -7.70 3.37
CA ARG A 232 13.45 -8.00 3.33
C ARG A 232 13.66 -9.50 3.14
N VAL A 233 14.91 -9.92 3.00
CA VAL A 233 15.27 -11.34 2.93
C VAL A 233 15.95 -11.76 4.24
N GLU A 234 15.41 -12.79 4.88
CA GLU A 234 15.96 -13.44 6.08
C GLU A 234 16.24 -14.90 5.75
N ASN A 235 17.50 -15.36 5.88
CA ASN A 235 17.87 -16.77 5.65
C ASN A 235 17.37 -17.33 4.30
N GLY A 236 17.44 -16.52 3.24
CA GLY A 236 16.95 -16.91 1.90
C GLY A 236 15.42 -16.84 1.71
N ARG A 237 14.68 -16.40 2.73
CA ARG A 237 13.21 -16.25 2.69
C ARG A 237 12.81 -14.78 2.66
N ALA A 238 11.91 -14.42 1.75
CA ALA A 238 11.30 -13.10 1.77
C ALA A 238 10.30 -13.00 2.93
N VAL A 239 10.47 -11.98 3.77
CA VAL A 239 9.59 -11.67 4.90
C VAL A 239 9.08 -10.24 4.78
N PHE A 240 7.90 -9.94 5.29
CA PHE A 240 7.31 -8.60 5.26
C PHE A 240 6.77 -8.16 6.62
N THR A 241 6.62 -6.85 6.79
CA THR A 241 5.94 -6.21 7.93
C THR A 241 4.92 -5.22 7.39
N ILE A 242 3.81 -5.02 8.09
CA ILE A 242 2.74 -4.10 7.67
C ILE A 242 2.98 -2.71 8.28
N LEU A 243 2.87 -1.67 7.48
CA LEU A 243 2.90 -0.30 7.98
C LEU A 243 1.56 0.06 8.61
N THR A 244 1.62 0.71 9.78
CA THR A 244 0.46 1.19 10.52
C THR A 244 0.47 2.71 10.63
N ARG A 245 -0.69 3.31 10.82
CA ARG A 245 -0.90 4.75 11.09
C ARG A 245 -1.97 4.96 12.17
N LYS A 246 -2.21 6.21 12.55
CA LYS A 246 -3.40 6.58 13.34
C LYS A 246 -4.69 6.15 12.61
N PRO A 247 -5.73 5.71 13.33
CA PRO A 247 -6.98 5.23 12.75
C PRO A 247 -7.76 6.35 12.08
N ALA A 248 -8.54 6.02 11.05
CA ALA A 248 -9.60 6.87 10.55
C ALA A 248 -10.64 7.12 11.66
N GLU A 249 -11.28 8.29 11.64
CA GLU A 249 -12.15 8.74 12.72
C GLU A 249 -13.26 7.72 13.04
N GLN A 250 -13.88 7.13 12.02
CA GLN A 250 -14.96 6.16 12.18
C GLN A 250 -14.58 4.84 12.87
N ILE A 251 -13.29 4.47 12.93
CA ILE A 251 -12.83 3.21 13.56
C ILE A 251 -11.96 3.44 14.78
N ARG A 252 -11.75 4.69 15.21
CA ARG A 252 -10.90 5.05 16.36
C ARG A 252 -11.39 4.42 17.67
N PHE A 253 -12.69 4.15 17.79
CA PHE A 253 -13.25 3.47 18.96
C PHE A 253 -12.84 1.99 19.05
N ILE A 254 -12.44 1.36 17.93
CA ILE A 254 -12.03 -0.05 17.88
C ILE A 254 -10.59 -0.19 18.37
N HIS A 255 -9.66 0.60 17.82
CA HIS A 255 -8.26 0.58 18.23
C HIS A 255 -7.53 1.90 17.89
N ASP A 256 -6.41 2.17 18.56
CA ASP A 256 -5.56 3.36 18.39
C ASP A 256 -4.65 3.34 17.14
N ARG A 257 -4.66 2.26 16.35
CA ARG A 257 -3.95 2.18 15.06
C ARG A 257 -4.76 1.42 14.02
N MET A 258 -4.40 1.64 12.77
CA MET A 258 -4.88 0.86 11.61
C MET A 258 -3.72 0.61 10.64
N PRO A 259 -3.83 -0.36 9.72
CA PRO A 259 -2.88 -0.49 8.63
C PRO A 259 -2.92 0.76 7.73
N VAL A 260 -1.81 1.08 7.08
CA VAL A 260 -1.83 2.06 6.00
C VAL A 260 -2.49 1.40 4.78
N ILE A 261 -3.77 1.69 4.57
CA ILE A 261 -4.51 1.23 3.39
C ILE A 261 -4.29 2.24 2.26
N LEU A 262 -3.89 1.78 1.08
CA LEU A 262 -3.59 2.65 -0.06
C LEU A 262 -4.77 2.76 -1.02
N THR A 263 -5.05 3.99 -1.46
CA THR A 263 -5.97 4.27 -2.57
C THR A 263 -5.43 3.72 -3.89
N SER A 264 -6.26 3.61 -4.92
CA SER A 264 -5.84 3.09 -6.23
C SER A 264 -4.63 3.83 -6.81
N ASP A 265 -4.61 5.16 -6.72
CA ASP A 265 -3.49 5.98 -7.22
C ASP A 265 -2.24 5.78 -6.35
N ALA A 266 -2.39 5.78 -5.03
CA ALA A 266 -1.27 5.63 -4.09
C ALA A 266 -0.61 4.24 -4.16
N LYS A 267 -1.32 3.18 -4.60
CA LYS A 267 -0.73 1.84 -4.81
C LYS A 267 0.40 1.88 -5.83
N GLN A 268 0.19 2.57 -6.95
CA GLN A 268 1.19 2.66 -8.02
C GLN A 268 2.41 3.47 -7.56
N ASP A 269 2.17 4.62 -6.93
CA ASP A 269 3.24 5.45 -6.37
C ASP A 269 4.03 4.72 -5.27
N TRP A 270 3.34 3.91 -4.46
CA TRP A 270 3.99 3.15 -3.39
C TRP A 270 4.97 2.12 -3.95
N LEU A 271 4.69 1.53 -5.11
CA LEU A 271 5.65 0.64 -5.77
C LEU A 271 6.62 1.39 -6.69
N ASN A 272 6.38 2.65 -7.03
CA ASN A 272 7.33 3.45 -7.81
C ASN A 272 8.44 4.05 -6.92
N LEU A 273 9.63 3.44 -6.92
CA LEU A 273 10.75 3.86 -6.07
C LEU A 273 11.25 5.29 -6.32
N ASP A 274 10.85 5.92 -7.43
CA ASP A 274 11.16 7.31 -7.72
C ASP A 274 10.17 8.30 -7.03
N CYS A 275 9.06 7.79 -6.48
CA CYS A 275 8.10 8.54 -5.67
C CYS A 275 8.50 8.57 -4.18
N ASP A 276 8.30 9.72 -3.55
CA ASP A 276 8.56 9.91 -2.12
C ASP A 276 7.61 9.06 -1.26
N ALA A 277 8.20 8.16 -0.48
CA ALA A 277 7.45 7.21 0.33
C ALA A 277 6.53 7.89 1.34
N ALA A 278 7.00 8.95 2.01
CA ALA A 278 6.22 9.63 3.04
C ALA A 278 5.02 10.37 2.43
N GLN A 279 5.21 11.02 1.29
CA GLN A 279 4.15 11.68 0.55
C GLN A 279 3.10 10.69 0.05
N THR A 280 3.49 9.52 -0.45
CA THR A 280 2.54 8.47 -0.83
C THR A 280 1.73 7.97 0.37
N LEU A 281 2.39 7.72 1.51
CA LEU A 281 1.70 7.25 2.73
C LEU A 281 0.72 8.29 3.29
N ALA A 282 0.97 9.59 3.07
CA ALA A 282 0.05 10.65 3.47
C ALA A 282 -1.29 10.62 2.69
N GLN A 283 -1.34 9.95 1.54
CA GLN A 283 -2.54 9.76 0.73
C GLN A 283 -3.32 8.48 1.07
N ALA A 284 -2.98 7.84 2.19
CA ALA A 284 -3.64 6.61 2.63
C ALA A 284 -5.15 6.80 2.79
N CYS A 285 -5.90 5.78 2.41
CA CYS A 285 -7.34 5.72 2.49
C CYS A 285 -7.83 5.85 3.94
N GLU A 286 -8.79 6.74 4.15
CA GLU A 286 -9.52 6.88 5.42
C GLU A 286 -10.96 6.35 5.31
N ASN A 287 -11.45 6.12 4.09
CA ASN A 287 -12.81 5.62 3.84
C ASN A 287 -12.89 4.09 4.04
N VAL A 288 -13.11 3.69 5.28
CA VAL A 288 -13.24 2.28 5.70
C VAL A 288 -14.62 1.97 6.26
N THR A 289 -15.11 0.76 6.04
CA THR A 289 -16.32 0.26 6.71
C THR A 289 -15.95 -0.87 7.66
N PHE A 290 -16.73 -1.04 8.71
CA PHE A 290 -16.51 -2.08 9.71
C PHE A 290 -17.80 -2.81 10.04
N CYS A 291 -17.70 -4.09 10.35
CA CYS A 291 -18.81 -4.88 10.89
C CYS A 291 -18.33 -5.69 12.09
N ALA A 292 -19.16 -5.76 13.13
CA ALA A 292 -18.90 -6.67 14.24
C ALA A 292 -19.05 -8.10 13.72
N VAL A 293 -18.04 -8.92 13.94
CA VAL A 293 -18.08 -10.35 13.65
C VAL A 293 -18.71 -11.00 14.87
N ASN A 294 -19.93 -11.51 14.72
CA ASN A 294 -20.55 -12.32 15.75
C ASN A 294 -19.70 -13.58 15.92
N VAL A 295 -18.84 -13.58 16.93
CA VAL A 295 -18.24 -14.81 17.44
C VAL A 295 -19.32 -15.45 18.31
N SER A 296 -20.33 -16.04 17.67
CA SER A 296 -21.27 -16.91 18.36
C SER A 296 -20.49 -18.13 18.86
N CYS A 297 -20.14 -18.11 20.14
CA CYS A 297 -19.76 -19.28 20.92
C CYS A 297 -21.03 -20.04 21.33
#